data_AF-A0A7T5UNI6-F1
#
_entry.id   AF-A0A7T5UNI6-F1
#
_cell.length_a   1.000
_cell.length_b   1.000
_cell.length_c   1.000
_cell.angle_alpha   90.00
_cell.angle_beta   90.00
_cell.angle_gamma   90.00
#
_symmetry.space_group_name_H-M   'P 1'
#
loop_
_entity.id
_entity.type
_entity.pdbx_description
1 polymer ?
#
loop_
_entity_poly.entity_id
_entity_poly.type
_entity_poly.pdbx_seq_one_letter_code
_entity_poly.pdbx_strand_id
1 'polypeptide(L)'
;MHGKLKNLATIALLSLVPTVLIWLPFVFRLSSLWRVPLRQNGLATIVANYDGPLYMVAAKTMYNKVAIESGFQFPLSTEYYTAHFPLFPILIRLVGTVTNYPYAMLIVTLMSGVLATYFFFKLIGQYTDEKNALFLTFLFSIFPARWLVVRSVGSADPLFVAGIIASLYFFKNKKYLLAGVWGAVAQLTKSPGILLFISYFAYLLIPFIRDRINVSGNKLIEKLNFKKTYPLLLIPLSLLLVFTFYFLTQGDFWAYFHSGDNIHLIFPPFSIFNYSAPWVGTFWLEEIIFIYFFGAIGVYRLFQKKEFEYGIFVGIFYILSLFIAHRDLMRYSLPIVPFLFVAFSDVLVKKEFKVAFAVIIIPIYLFSLAFLSQNVMPISNWGPFL
;
A
#
# COMPACT_ATOMS: atom_id res chain seq x y z
N MET A 1 13.99 28.32 6.89
CA MET A 1 12.85 27.54 7.45
C MET A 1 11.55 27.72 6.67
N HIS A 2 11.24 28.94 6.20
CA HIS A 2 9.98 29.26 5.49
C HIS A 2 9.66 28.36 4.27
N GLY A 3 10.65 28.05 3.42
CA GLY A 3 10.42 27.19 2.22
C GLY A 3 10.08 25.72 2.53
N LYS A 4 10.68 25.13 3.59
CA LYS A 4 10.40 23.73 3.96
C LYS A 4 9.00 23.54 4.55
N LEU A 5 8.51 24.52 5.32
CA LEU A 5 7.16 24.51 5.90
C LEU A 5 6.08 24.73 4.84
N LYS A 6 6.30 25.64 3.88
CA LYS A 6 5.40 25.88 2.75
C LYS A 6 5.19 24.60 1.92
N ASN A 7 6.25 23.85 1.69
CA ASN A 7 6.17 22.60 0.92
C ASN A 7 5.41 21.51 1.68
N LEU A 8 5.54 21.43 3.01
CA LEU A 8 4.82 20.44 3.82
C LEU A 8 3.30 20.71 3.85
N ALA A 9 2.89 21.97 4.03
CA ALA A 9 1.48 22.33 3.95
C ALA A 9 0.89 22.06 2.56
N THR A 10 1.65 22.37 1.51
CA THR A 10 1.25 22.09 0.12
C THR A 10 1.05 20.59 -0.11
N ILE A 11 2.00 19.75 0.32
CA ILE A 11 1.91 18.29 0.21
C ILE A 11 0.70 17.75 0.97
N ALA A 12 0.44 18.27 2.18
CA ALA A 12 -0.74 17.89 2.95
C ALA A 12 -2.03 18.23 2.21
N LEU A 13 -2.13 19.42 1.61
CA LEU A 13 -3.29 19.82 0.81
C LEU A 13 -3.45 18.96 -0.46
N LEU A 14 -2.35 18.68 -1.18
CA LEU A 14 -2.37 17.78 -2.34
C LEU A 14 -2.89 16.39 -1.98
N SER A 15 -2.62 15.93 -0.77
CA SER A 15 -3.18 14.69 -0.24
C SER A 15 -4.66 14.84 0.13
N LEU A 16 -4.99 15.79 1.01
CA LEU A 16 -6.29 15.84 1.67
C LEU A 16 -7.42 16.33 0.75
N VAL A 17 -7.16 17.31 -0.12
CA VAL A 17 -8.20 17.90 -0.98
C VAL A 17 -8.89 16.85 -1.86
N PRO A 18 -8.18 15.99 -2.62
CA PRO A 18 -8.84 14.93 -3.39
C PRO A 18 -9.71 13.99 -2.56
N THR A 19 -9.24 13.62 -1.36
CA THR A 19 -10.01 12.73 -0.46
C THR A 19 -11.26 13.42 0.07
N VAL A 20 -11.18 14.69 0.47
CA VAL A 20 -12.35 15.47 0.91
C VAL A 20 -13.36 15.60 -0.23
N LEU A 21 -12.92 15.90 -1.46
CA LEU A 21 -13.80 16.00 -2.63
C LEU A 21 -14.55 14.70 -2.92
N ILE A 22 -13.94 13.55 -2.65
CA ILE A 22 -14.59 12.23 -2.74
C ILE A 22 -15.60 12.03 -1.62
N TRP A 23 -15.35 12.55 -0.43
CA TRP A 23 -16.27 12.41 0.69
C TRP A 23 -17.49 13.34 0.57
N LEU A 24 -17.37 14.50 -0.09
CA LEU A 24 -18.45 15.49 -0.17
C LEU A 24 -19.81 14.91 -0.61
N PRO A 25 -19.93 14.10 -1.68
CA PRO A 25 -21.22 13.51 -2.07
C PRO A 25 -21.85 12.63 -0.99
N PHE A 26 -21.04 11.92 -0.20
CA PHE A 26 -21.51 11.09 0.91
C PHE A 26 -21.88 11.96 2.11
N VAL A 27 -21.07 12.97 2.46
CA VAL A 27 -21.37 13.93 3.54
C VAL A 27 -22.70 14.63 3.30
N PHE A 28 -22.95 15.09 2.08
CA PHE A 28 -24.22 15.71 1.70
C PHE A 28 -25.35 14.73 1.42
N ARG A 29 -25.10 13.42 1.49
CA ARG A 29 -26.09 12.37 1.20
C ARG A 29 -26.80 12.65 -0.12
N LEU A 30 -26.03 12.76 -1.19
CA LEU A 30 -26.58 12.92 -2.54
C LEU A 30 -27.06 11.55 -3.05
N SER A 31 -28.26 11.44 -3.60
CA SER A 31 -28.79 10.18 -4.17
C SER A 31 -27.99 9.67 -5.37
N SER A 32 -27.44 10.59 -6.15
CA SER A 32 -26.56 10.30 -7.27
C SER A 32 -25.67 11.50 -7.60
N LEU A 33 -24.55 11.25 -8.29
CA LEU A 33 -23.73 12.28 -8.92
C LEU A 33 -23.30 11.79 -10.29
N TRP A 34 -23.51 12.60 -11.34
CA TRP A 34 -23.22 12.19 -12.72
C TRP A 34 -23.87 10.83 -13.09
N ARG A 35 -25.11 10.60 -12.64
CA ARG A 35 -25.84 9.33 -12.79
C ARG A 35 -25.22 8.11 -12.08
N VAL A 36 -24.14 8.28 -11.31
CA VAL A 36 -23.62 7.24 -10.42
C VAL A 36 -24.49 7.19 -9.17
N PRO A 37 -25.16 6.06 -8.86
CA PRO A 37 -25.98 5.93 -7.66
C PRO A 37 -25.11 5.85 -6.40
N LEU A 38 -25.48 6.61 -5.37
CA LEU A 38 -24.72 6.73 -4.13
C LEU A 38 -25.56 6.25 -2.94
N ARG A 39 -24.91 5.58 -1.98
CA ARG A 39 -25.53 5.23 -0.70
C ARG A 39 -25.76 6.48 0.15
N GLN A 40 -26.87 6.50 0.87
CA GLN A 40 -27.34 7.66 1.66
C GLN A 40 -26.92 7.64 3.13
N ASN A 41 -26.13 6.65 3.54
CA ASN A 41 -25.73 6.44 4.93
C ASN A 41 -24.63 7.42 5.40
N GLY A 42 -24.28 8.43 4.61
CA GLY A 42 -23.26 9.40 4.97
C GLY A 42 -21.85 8.82 4.98
N LEU A 43 -21.00 9.34 5.86
CA LEU A 43 -19.64 8.80 6.08
C LEU A 43 -19.63 7.34 6.56
N ALA A 44 -20.76 6.80 7.06
CA ALA A 44 -20.84 5.38 7.39
C ALA A 44 -20.57 4.49 6.16
N THR A 45 -20.93 4.95 4.94
CA THR A 45 -20.57 4.25 3.69
C THR A 45 -19.06 4.17 3.48
N ILE A 46 -18.33 5.24 3.81
CA ILE A 46 -16.87 5.29 3.70
C ILE A 46 -16.21 4.39 4.75
N VAL A 47 -16.69 4.45 5.99
CA VAL A 47 -16.18 3.64 7.10
C VAL A 47 -16.43 2.15 6.84
N ALA A 48 -17.60 1.80 6.31
CA ALA A 48 -17.99 0.43 6.06
C ALA A 48 -17.38 -0.16 4.78
N ASN A 49 -16.50 0.56 4.06
CA ASN A 49 -15.82 -0.03 2.90
C ASN A 49 -15.01 -1.26 3.33
N TYR A 50 -14.95 -2.30 2.49
CA TYR A 50 -14.28 -3.57 2.84
C TYR A 50 -12.86 -3.37 3.40
N ASP A 51 -12.48 -4.28 4.29
CA ASP A 51 -11.33 -4.30 5.21
C ASP A 51 -11.40 -3.30 6.37
N GLY A 52 -12.02 -2.12 6.19
CA GLY A 52 -12.11 -1.10 7.25
C GLY A 52 -12.69 -1.62 8.56
N PRO A 53 -13.91 -2.18 8.55
CA PRO A 53 -14.51 -2.77 9.74
C PRO A 53 -13.65 -3.85 10.39
N LEU A 54 -12.96 -4.66 9.59
CA LEU A 54 -12.10 -5.74 10.08
C LEU A 54 -10.86 -5.20 10.81
N TYR A 55 -10.24 -4.13 10.28
CA TYR A 55 -9.18 -3.42 10.99
C TYR A 55 -9.66 -2.82 12.32
N MET A 56 -10.90 -2.33 12.40
CA MET A 56 -11.47 -1.84 13.67
C MET A 56 -11.70 -2.96 14.69
N VAL A 57 -12.16 -4.13 14.25
CA VAL A 57 -12.26 -5.32 15.12
C VAL A 57 -10.89 -5.65 15.70
N ALA A 58 -9.88 -5.82 14.84
CA ALA A 58 -8.51 -6.09 15.26
C ALA A 58 -7.98 -5.02 16.23
N ALA A 59 -8.30 -3.75 16.00
CA ALA A 59 -7.88 -2.64 16.86
C ALA A 59 -8.55 -2.69 18.26
N LYS A 60 -9.84 -3.02 18.35
CA LYS A 60 -10.56 -3.12 19.63
C LYS A 60 -10.17 -4.36 20.42
N THR A 61 -10.08 -5.51 19.76
CA THR A 61 -9.86 -6.79 20.43
C THR A 61 -8.40 -7.12 20.63
N MET A 62 -7.48 -6.45 19.92
CA MET A 62 -6.08 -6.85 19.82
C MET A 62 -5.95 -8.34 19.48
N TYR A 63 -6.77 -8.80 18.53
CA TYR A 63 -6.79 -10.19 18.06
C TYR A 63 -7.14 -11.20 19.16
N ASN A 64 -7.79 -10.79 20.27
CA ASN A 64 -8.26 -11.74 21.27
C ASN A 64 -9.50 -12.50 20.75
N LYS A 65 -9.44 -13.83 20.70
CA LYS A 65 -10.50 -14.70 20.16
C LYS A 65 -11.85 -14.48 20.84
N VAL A 66 -11.88 -14.54 22.17
CA VAL A 66 -13.09 -14.38 22.97
C VAL A 66 -13.75 -13.02 22.75
N ALA A 67 -12.94 -11.94 22.70
CA ALA A 67 -13.44 -10.59 22.45
C ALA A 67 -13.97 -10.41 21.02
N ILE A 68 -13.41 -11.11 20.03
CA ILE A 68 -13.92 -11.11 18.65
C ILE A 68 -15.29 -11.78 18.60
N GLU A 69 -15.40 -13.00 19.11
CA GLU A 69 -16.60 -13.83 19.06
C GLU A 69 -17.77 -13.21 19.84
N SER A 70 -17.49 -12.64 21.01
CA SER A 70 -18.53 -12.02 21.84
C SER A 70 -18.91 -10.61 21.38
N GLY A 71 -18.00 -9.89 20.72
CA GLY A 71 -18.16 -8.47 20.39
C GLY A 71 -18.67 -8.20 18.98
N PHE A 72 -18.41 -9.08 18.01
CA PHE A 72 -18.63 -8.81 16.60
C PHE A 72 -19.30 -9.97 15.87
N GLN A 73 -20.26 -9.66 15.00
CA GLN A 73 -21.14 -10.64 14.34
C GLN A 73 -20.73 -10.95 12.89
N PHE A 74 -19.45 -10.83 12.55
CA PHE A 74 -19.00 -11.18 11.22
C PHE A 74 -18.91 -12.70 11.05
N PRO A 75 -19.38 -13.28 9.94
CA PRO A 75 -19.34 -14.73 9.68
C PRO A 75 -17.93 -15.18 9.25
N LEU A 76 -16.91 -14.80 10.02
CA LEU A 76 -15.50 -15.04 9.75
C LEU A 76 -14.88 -15.73 10.96
N SER A 77 -13.92 -16.62 10.72
CA SER A 77 -13.13 -17.21 11.81
C SER A 77 -12.31 -16.14 12.53
N THR A 78 -11.97 -16.37 13.80
CA THR A 78 -11.11 -15.44 14.55
C THR A 78 -9.72 -15.32 13.92
N GLU A 79 -9.26 -16.38 13.27
CA GLU A 79 -7.99 -16.48 12.55
C GLU A 79 -7.98 -15.57 11.32
N TYR A 80 -9.13 -15.30 10.70
CA TYR A 80 -9.25 -14.43 9.52
C TYR A 80 -8.64 -13.04 9.77
N TYR A 81 -8.83 -12.49 10.97
CA TYR A 81 -8.31 -11.18 11.33
C TYR A 81 -6.78 -11.11 11.30
N THR A 82 -6.07 -12.24 11.41
CA THR A 82 -4.59 -12.27 11.36
C THR A 82 -4.03 -11.99 9.96
N ALA A 83 -4.86 -11.99 8.91
CA ALA A 83 -4.51 -11.44 7.59
C ALA A 83 -4.26 -9.92 7.62
N HIS A 84 -4.82 -9.23 8.62
CA HIS A 84 -4.66 -7.80 8.85
C HIS A 84 -3.52 -7.61 9.84
N PHE A 85 -2.34 -7.19 9.38
CA PHE A 85 -1.16 -7.05 10.25
C PHE A 85 -1.29 -5.89 11.26
N PRO A 86 -0.63 -5.97 12.43
CA PRO A 86 -1.03 -5.25 13.63
C PRO A 86 -0.71 -3.76 13.66
N LEU A 87 0.21 -3.22 12.86
CA LEU A 87 0.58 -1.80 13.00
C LEU A 87 -0.58 -0.85 12.73
N PHE A 88 -1.36 -1.09 11.68
CA PHE A 88 -2.50 -0.22 11.36
C PHE A 88 -3.59 -0.32 12.44
N PRO A 89 -4.05 -1.51 12.88
CA PRO A 89 -4.92 -1.67 14.06
C PRO A 89 -4.40 -1.02 15.35
N ILE A 90 -3.10 -1.12 15.65
CA ILE A 90 -2.50 -0.47 16.83
C ILE A 90 -2.64 1.05 16.71
N LEU A 91 -2.35 1.63 15.55
CA LEU A 91 -2.51 3.07 15.33
C LEU A 91 -3.98 3.50 15.44
N ILE A 92 -4.92 2.69 14.92
CA ILE A 92 -6.37 2.93 15.10
C ILE A 92 -6.71 2.92 16.58
N ARG A 93 -6.25 1.91 17.34
CA ARG A 93 -6.51 1.81 18.78
C ARG A 93 -5.97 3.01 19.55
N LEU A 94 -4.76 3.47 19.23
CA LEU A 94 -4.14 4.62 19.87
C LEU A 94 -4.94 5.91 19.61
N VAL A 95 -5.32 6.17 18.35
CA VAL A 95 -6.15 7.34 18.02
C VAL A 95 -7.58 7.17 18.56
N GLY A 96 -8.08 5.95 18.64
CA GLY A 96 -9.37 5.59 19.23
C GLY A 96 -9.45 5.81 20.75
N THR A 97 -8.36 6.18 21.42
CA THR A 97 -8.43 6.64 22.82
C THR A 97 -8.93 8.08 22.94
N VAL A 98 -8.82 8.88 21.87
CA VAL A 98 -9.24 10.30 21.83
C VAL A 98 -10.48 10.55 20.96
N THR A 99 -10.93 9.55 20.21
CA THR A 99 -12.13 9.59 19.36
C THR A 99 -12.70 8.17 19.20
N ASN A 100 -13.80 7.99 18.45
CA ASN A 100 -14.33 6.63 18.19
C ASN A 100 -13.51 5.90 17.11
N TYR A 101 -13.60 4.56 17.06
CA TYR A 101 -12.80 3.74 16.13
C TYR A 101 -13.09 4.04 14.64
N PRO A 102 -14.34 4.30 14.21
CA PRO A 102 -14.64 4.74 12.85
C PRO A 102 -13.83 5.97 12.41
N TYR A 103 -13.82 7.02 13.21
CA TYR A 103 -13.07 8.23 12.89
C TYR A 103 -11.57 8.05 13.10
N ALA A 104 -11.15 7.31 14.12
CA ALA A 104 -9.75 6.98 14.35
C ALA A 104 -9.14 6.28 13.12
N MET A 105 -9.86 5.31 12.55
CA MET A 105 -9.45 4.60 11.34
C MET A 105 -9.29 5.55 10.14
N LEU A 106 -10.28 6.40 9.88
CA LEU A 106 -10.18 7.37 8.78
C LEU A 106 -9.03 8.37 9.01
N ILE A 107 -8.83 8.85 10.24
CA ILE A 107 -7.72 9.75 10.60
C ILE A 107 -6.38 9.08 10.33
N VAL A 108 -6.19 7.82 10.77
CA VAL A 108 -4.94 7.09 10.54
C VAL A 108 -4.71 6.86 9.04
N THR A 109 -5.74 6.54 8.26
CA THR A 109 -5.63 6.46 6.79
C THR A 109 -5.23 7.81 6.19
N LEU A 110 -5.88 8.92 6.58
CA LEU A 110 -5.56 10.25 6.07
C LEU A 110 -4.11 10.65 6.39
N MET A 111 -3.67 10.45 7.63
CA MET A 111 -2.29 10.71 8.06
C MET A 111 -1.30 9.86 7.26
N SER A 112 -1.61 8.59 7.04
CA SER A 112 -0.81 7.67 6.24
C SER A 112 -0.77 8.09 4.77
N GLY A 113 -1.88 8.60 4.23
CA GLY A 113 -1.96 9.17 2.89
C GLY A 113 -1.09 10.41 2.71
N VAL A 114 -1.09 11.32 3.70
CA VAL A 114 -0.20 12.50 3.73
C VAL A 114 1.26 12.05 3.78
N LEU A 115 1.57 11.06 4.62
CA LEU A 115 2.91 10.50 4.75
C LEU A 115 3.41 9.84 3.46
N ALA A 116 2.56 9.06 2.77
CA ALA A 116 2.87 8.49 1.47
C ALA A 116 3.13 9.59 0.42
N THR A 117 2.31 10.63 0.40
CA THR A 117 2.44 11.78 -0.52
C THR A 117 3.74 12.54 -0.24
N TYR A 118 4.13 12.69 1.03
CA TYR A 118 5.37 13.34 1.44
C TYR A 118 6.61 12.57 1.01
N PHE A 119 6.66 11.26 1.25
CA PHE A 119 7.78 10.43 0.81
C PHE A 119 7.83 10.31 -0.71
N PHE A 120 6.67 10.28 -1.37
CA PHE A 120 6.61 10.36 -2.83
C PHE A 120 7.21 11.67 -3.36
N PHE A 121 6.87 12.82 -2.80
CA PHE A 121 7.46 14.10 -3.19
C PHE A 121 8.99 14.10 -3.04
N LYS A 122 9.50 13.54 -1.93
CA LYS A 122 10.96 13.37 -1.74
C LYS A 122 11.59 12.45 -2.78
N LEU A 123 10.93 11.33 -3.10
CA LEU A 123 11.40 10.39 -4.11
C LEU A 123 11.44 11.06 -5.49
N ILE A 124 10.32 11.61 -5.94
CA ILE A 124 10.20 12.10 -7.31
C ILE A 124 10.99 13.40 -7.55
N GLY A 125 11.22 14.19 -6.50
CA GLY A 125 12.08 15.38 -6.55
C GLY A 125 13.55 15.08 -6.86
N GLN A 126 13.98 13.80 -6.83
CA GLN A 126 15.31 13.40 -7.30
C GLN A 126 15.39 13.28 -8.84
N TYR A 127 14.26 13.31 -9.55
CA TYR A 127 14.16 13.01 -10.98
C TYR A 127 13.63 14.17 -11.83
N THR A 128 13.23 15.28 -11.22
CA THR A 128 12.65 16.42 -11.91
C THR A 128 12.74 17.70 -11.06
N ASP A 129 12.49 18.87 -11.66
CA ASP A 129 12.46 20.15 -10.97
C ASP A 129 11.26 20.26 -10.01
N GLU A 130 11.30 21.22 -9.08
CA GLU A 130 10.29 21.37 -8.02
C GLU A 130 8.86 21.52 -8.56
N LYS A 131 8.66 22.25 -9.67
CA LYS A 131 7.33 22.46 -10.25
C LYS A 131 6.77 21.15 -10.80
N ASN A 132 7.59 20.39 -11.52
CA ASN A 132 7.20 19.08 -12.01
C ASN A 132 7.06 18.05 -10.88
N ALA A 133 7.87 18.12 -9.83
CA ALA A 133 7.75 17.24 -8.66
C ALA A 133 6.42 17.47 -7.92
N LEU A 134 5.99 18.73 -7.76
CA LEU A 134 4.67 19.06 -7.22
C LEU A 134 3.54 18.52 -8.12
N PHE A 135 3.66 18.69 -9.44
CA PHE A 135 2.68 18.13 -10.37
C PHE A 135 2.60 16.59 -10.28
N LEU A 136 3.74 15.89 -10.29
CA LEU A 136 3.76 14.43 -10.17
C LEU A 136 3.24 13.95 -8.82
N THR A 137 3.44 14.74 -7.76
CA THR A 137 2.90 14.46 -6.42
C THR A 137 1.39 14.63 -6.39
N PHE A 138 0.87 15.67 -7.05
CA PHE A 138 -0.57 15.82 -7.27
C PHE A 138 -1.11 14.64 -8.08
N LEU A 139 -0.47 14.27 -9.20
CA LEU A 139 -0.84 13.12 -10.00
C LEU A 139 -0.85 11.83 -9.16
N PHE A 140 0.19 11.56 -8.37
CA PHE A 140 0.26 10.41 -7.48
C PHE A 140 -0.84 10.43 -6.42
N SER A 141 -1.30 11.61 -5.95
CA SER A 141 -2.38 11.67 -4.95
C SER A 141 -3.73 11.15 -5.46
N ILE A 142 -3.90 11.05 -6.79
CA ILE A 142 -5.19 10.70 -7.44
C ILE A 142 -5.09 9.56 -8.46
N PHE A 143 -3.89 9.22 -8.95
CA PHE A 143 -3.68 8.21 -9.98
C PHE A 143 -2.70 7.12 -9.52
N PRO A 144 -3.02 5.82 -9.69
CA PRO A 144 -4.21 5.27 -10.35
C PRO A 144 -5.49 5.45 -9.51
N ALA A 145 -6.68 5.32 -10.13
CA ALA A 145 -7.95 5.54 -9.44
C ALA A 145 -8.13 4.66 -8.20
N ARG A 146 -7.59 3.43 -8.22
CA ARG A 146 -7.60 2.53 -7.06
C ARG A 146 -6.81 3.08 -5.88
N TRP A 147 -5.70 3.79 -6.12
CA TRP A 147 -4.93 4.46 -5.07
C TRP A 147 -5.77 5.51 -4.36
N LEU A 148 -6.48 6.34 -5.13
CA LEU A 148 -7.37 7.37 -4.60
C LEU A 148 -8.49 6.79 -3.73
N VAL A 149 -9.00 5.61 -4.09
CA VAL A 149 -9.99 4.89 -3.27
C VAL A 149 -9.38 4.45 -1.94
N VAL A 150 -8.28 3.70 -1.95
CA VAL A 150 -7.73 3.10 -0.71
C VAL A 150 -7.19 4.14 0.28
N ARG A 151 -6.77 5.32 -0.20
CA ARG A 151 -6.41 6.45 0.68
C ARG A 151 -7.60 7.22 1.25
N SER A 152 -8.82 6.87 0.83
CA SER A 152 -10.05 7.57 1.19
C SER A 152 -11.00 6.71 2.04
N VAL A 153 -10.61 5.49 2.40
CA VAL A 153 -11.37 4.55 3.24
C VAL A 153 -10.48 3.94 4.32
N GLY A 154 -11.05 3.18 5.24
CA GLY A 154 -10.30 2.41 6.23
C GLY A 154 -9.40 1.35 5.62
N SER A 155 -8.20 1.73 5.19
CA SER A 155 -7.22 0.82 4.62
C SER A 155 -5.81 1.11 5.13
N ALA A 156 -5.05 0.03 5.33
CA ALA A 156 -3.63 0.04 5.65
C ALA A 156 -2.74 0.29 4.43
N ASP A 157 -3.28 0.24 3.20
CA ASP A 157 -2.53 0.41 1.95
C ASP A 157 -1.72 1.72 1.90
N PRO A 158 -2.24 2.88 2.35
CA PRO A 158 -1.45 4.12 2.35
C PRO A 158 -0.25 4.08 3.29
N LEU A 159 -0.39 3.47 4.46
CA LEU A 159 0.71 3.33 5.42
C LEU A 159 1.78 2.38 4.88
N PHE A 160 1.33 1.30 4.25
CA PHE A 160 2.20 0.33 3.62
C PHE A 160 3.01 0.97 2.49
N VAL A 161 2.35 1.68 1.56
CA VAL A 161 3.01 2.40 0.46
C VAL A 161 3.97 3.47 1.01
N ALA A 162 3.59 4.22 2.05
CA ALA A 162 4.49 5.18 2.69
C ALA A 162 5.78 4.52 3.21
N GLY A 163 5.65 3.38 3.91
CA GLY A 163 6.78 2.61 4.42
C GLY A 163 7.69 2.08 3.31
N ILE A 164 7.10 1.57 2.22
CA ILE A 164 7.83 1.08 1.04
C ILE A 164 8.65 2.21 0.40
N ILE A 165 8.02 3.36 0.09
CA ILE A 165 8.70 4.51 -0.52
C ILE A 165 9.83 5.00 0.40
N ALA A 166 9.53 5.20 1.68
CA ALA A 166 10.50 5.70 2.65
C ALA A 166 11.70 4.76 2.79
N SER A 167 11.44 3.44 2.92
CA SER A 167 12.47 2.43 3.07
C SER A 167 13.41 2.43 1.86
N LEU A 168 12.87 2.35 0.64
CA LEU A 168 13.66 2.34 -0.61
C LEU A 168 14.39 3.66 -0.86
N TYR A 169 13.76 4.79 -0.55
CA TYR A 169 14.39 6.11 -0.59
C TYR A 169 15.62 6.15 0.34
N PHE A 170 15.48 5.74 1.60
CA PHE A 170 16.61 5.74 2.53
C PHE A 170 17.68 4.70 2.18
N PHE A 171 17.29 3.54 1.66
CA PHE A 171 18.21 2.51 1.20
C PHE A 171 19.10 3.04 0.06
N LYS A 172 18.50 3.63 -0.98
CA LYS A 172 19.25 4.24 -2.10
C LYS A 172 20.21 5.34 -1.63
N ASN A 173 19.80 6.10 -0.61
CA ASN A 173 20.61 7.14 0.02
C ASN A 173 21.61 6.60 1.07
N LYS A 174 21.84 5.28 1.15
CA LYS A 174 22.76 4.59 2.08
C LYS A 174 22.47 4.83 3.57
N LYS A 175 21.23 5.23 3.91
CA LYS A 175 20.76 5.43 5.29
C LYS A 175 20.08 4.15 5.80
N TYR A 176 20.84 3.07 5.95
CA TYR A 176 20.31 1.73 6.20
C TYR A 176 19.50 1.59 7.49
N LEU A 177 19.82 2.32 8.56
CA LEU A 177 19.00 2.32 9.78
C LEU A 177 17.58 2.83 9.50
N LEU A 178 17.45 3.97 8.83
CA LEU A 178 16.15 4.52 8.45
C LEU A 178 15.44 3.61 7.43
N ALA A 179 16.19 3.00 6.51
CA ALA A 179 15.64 2.02 5.58
C ALA A 179 15.04 0.81 6.33
N GLY A 180 15.77 0.27 7.31
CA GLY A 180 15.33 -0.83 8.16
C GLY A 180 14.11 -0.47 9.01
N VAL A 181 14.09 0.71 9.64
CA VAL A 181 12.95 1.20 10.43
C VAL A 181 11.70 1.34 9.56
N TRP A 182 11.79 2.01 8.41
CA TRP A 182 10.64 2.15 7.50
C TRP A 182 10.24 0.84 6.82
N GLY A 183 11.19 -0.08 6.63
CA GLY A 183 10.91 -1.43 6.16
C GLY A 183 10.16 -2.26 7.21
N ALA A 184 10.52 -2.11 8.50
CA ALA A 184 9.77 -2.70 9.61
C ALA A 184 8.36 -2.11 9.71
N VAL A 185 8.20 -0.79 9.52
CA VAL A 185 6.87 -0.17 9.42
C VAL A 185 6.05 -0.81 8.30
N ALA A 186 6.61 -0.97 7.09
CA ALA A 186 5.92 -1.64 5.98
C ALA A 186 5.56 -3.10 6.33
N GLN A 187 6.50 -3.85 6.90
CA GLN A 187 6.32 -5.25 7.29
C GLN A 187 5.25 -5.43 8.36
N LEU A 188 5.23 -4.59 9.39
CA LEU A 188 4.21 -4.62 10.45
C LEU A 188 2.83 -4.14 9.95
N THR A 189 2.77 -3.51 8.78
CA THR A 189 1.52 -3.04 8.17
C THR A 189 0.88 -4.10 7.27
N LYS A 190 1.67 -4.77 6.42
CA LYS A 190 1.20 -5.85 5.52
C LYS A 190 2.30 -6.87 5.25
N SER A 191 1.92 -8.12 5.06
CA SER A 191 2.84 -9.24 4.83
C SER A 191 3.80 -9.06 3.64
N PRO A 192 3.44 -8.43 2.50
CA PRO A 192 4.37 -8.25 1.39
C PRO A 192 5.53 -7.28 1.70
N GLY A 193 5.56 -6.65 2.87
CA GLY A 193 6.70 -5.85 3.32
C GLY A 193 8.02 -6.64 3.37
N ILE A 194 7.97 -7.97 3.51
CA ILE A 194 9.16 -8.82 3.54
C ILE A 194 9.95 -8.75 2.22
N LEU A 195 9.26 -8.44 1.13
CA LEU A 195 9.86 -8.29 -0.19
C LEU A 195 10.91 -7.18 -0.24
N LEU A 196 10.85 -6.18 0.65
CA LEU A 196 11.91 -5.19 0.80
C LEU A 196 13.23 -5.85 1.22
N PHE A 197 13.19 -6.72 2.22
CA PHE A 197 14.38 -7.43 2.70
C PHE A 197 14.96 -8.33 1.60
N ILE A 198 14.10 -9.08 0.90
CA ILE A 198 14.51 -9.91 -0.25
C ILE A 198 15.17 -9.05 -1.33
N SER A 199 14.59 -7.88 -1.63
CA SER A 199 15.12 -6.96 -2.65
C SER A 199 16.45 -6.34 -2.25
N TYR A 200 16.61 -5.93 -0.99
CA TYR A 200 17.88 -5.41 -0.47
C TYR A 200 18.96 -6.47 -0.48
N PHE A 201 18.61 -7.70 -0.07
CA PHE A 201 19.53 -8.82 -0.13
C PHE A 201 19.96 -9.10 -1.57
N ALA A 202 19.01 -9.18 -2.51
CA ALA A 202 19.31 -9.37 -3.94
C ALA A 202 20.19 -8.26 -4.52
N TYR A 203 19.90 -6.98 -4.22
CA TYR A 203 20.73 -5.85 -4.65
C TYR A 203 22.16 -5.95 -4.10
N LEU A 204 22.27 -6.23 -2.80
CA LEU A 204 23.56 -6.36 -2.12
C LEU A 204 24.38 -7.55 -2.64
N LEU A 205 23.73 -8.57 -3.22
CA LEU A 205 24.40 -9.70 -3.86
C LEU A 205 24.91 -9.42 -5.29
N ILE A 206 24.44 -8.39 -5.99
CA ILE A 206 24.85 -8.11 -7.38
C ILE A 206 26.37 -7.94 -7.55
N PRO A 207 27.08 -7.16 -6.72
CA PRO A 207 28.54 -7.05 -6.80
C PRO A 207 29.24 -8.41 -6.67
N PHE A 208 28.68 -9.34 -5.91
CA PHE A 208 29.24 -10.68 -5.69
C PHE A 208 29.19 -11.52 -6.96
N ILE A 209 28.08 -11.48 -7.68
CA ILE A 209 27.89 -12.21 -8.93
C ILE A 209 28.81 -11.65 -10.02
N ARG A 210 29.01 -10.32 -10.05
CA ARG A 210 29.87 -9.64 -11.01
C ARG A 210 31.37 -9.84 -10.73
N ASP A 211 31.77 -9.90 -9.46
CA ASP A 211 33.18 -10.04 -9.04
C ASP A 211 33.64 -11.50 -8.84
N ARG A 212 32.75 -12.50 -9.02
CA ARG A 212 33.10 -13.94 -9.03
C ARG A 212 34.11 -14.34 -10.10
N ILE A 213 34.53 -13.42 -10.97
CA ILE A 213 35.60 -13.65 -11.94
C ILE A 213 36.98 -13.73 -11.26
N ASN A 214 37.23 -13.24 -10.02
CA ASN A 214 38.57 -13.42 -9.38
C ASN A 214 38.73 -13.03 -7.87
N VAL A 215 37.78 -13.28 -6.94
CA VAL A 215 37.95 -12.83 -5.54
C VAL A 215 37.65 -13.90 -4.47
N SER A 216 38.59 -14.09 -3.54
CA SER A 216 38.52 -14.99 -2.36
C SER A 216 37.54 -14.54 -1.27
N GLY A 217 36.92 -15.51 -0.57
CA GLY A 217 35.79 -15.34 0.36
C GLY A 217 36.00 -14.46 1.60
N ASN A 218 37.23 -14.19 2.04
CA ASN A 218 37.50 -13.34 3.22
C ASN A 218 37.50 -11.83 2.92
N LYS A 219 37.90 -11.40 1.71
CA LYS A 219 37.75 -10.00 1.25
C LYS A 219 36.29 -9.62 0.93
N LEU A 220 35.42 -10.63 0.90
CA LEU A 220 34.02 -10.58 0.52
C LEU A 220 33.14 -9.99 1.65
N ILE A 221 33.44 -10.36 2.91
CA ILE A 221 32.72 -9.90 4.11
C ILE A 221 33.06 -8.43 4.43
N GLU A 222 34.30 -8.01 4.17
CA GLU A 222 34.71 -6.60 4.31
C GLU A 222 34.01 -5.69 3.28
N LYS A 223 33.83 -6.16 2.03
CA LYS A 223 33.18 -5.40 0.95
C LYS A 223 31.70 -5.10 1.23
N LEU A 224 30.97 -6.01 1.87
CA LEU A 224 29.54 -5.83 2.17
C LEU A 224 29.27 -4.78 3.25
N ASN A 225 30.30 -4.28 3.94
CA ASN A 225 30.17 -3.39 5.08
C ASN A 225 29.01 -3.81 5.99
N PHE A 226 28.99 -5.09 6.40
CA PHE A 226 27.93 -5.71 7.20
C PHE A 226 27.55 -4.87 8.43
N LYS A 227 28.53 -4.18 9.03
CA LYS A 227 28.33 -3.23 10.14
C LYS A 227 27.38 -2.07 9.81
N LYS A 228 27.18 -1.73 8.54
CA LYS A 228 26.25 -0.68 8.09
C LYS A 228 24.90 -1.22 7.65
N THR A 229 24.84 -2.46 7.17
CA THR A 229 23.61 -3.06 6.58
C THR A 229 22.80 -3.93 7.56
N TYR A 230 23.36 -4.30 8.72
CA TYR A 230 22.62 -5.05 9.76
C TYR A 230 21.27 -4.43 10.18
N PRO A 231 21.04 -3.10 10.16
CA PRO A 231 19.73 -2.55 10.51
C PRO A 231 18.60 -3.01 9.58
N LEU A 232 18.90 -3.53 8.39
CA LEU A 232 17.90 -4.08 7.48
C LEU A 232 17.25 -5.37 8.05
N LEU A 233 17.89 -6.03 9.03
CA LEU A 233 17.32 -7.15 9.77
C LEU A 233 16.10 -6.75 10.62
N LEU A 234 15.87 -5.46 10.87
CA LEU A 234 14.63 -4.98 11.50
C LEU A 234 13.38 -5.44 10.73
N ILE A 235 13.48 -5.64 9.41
CA ILE A 235 12.37 -6.11 8.58
C ILE A 235 11.97 -7.55 8.98
N PRO A 236 12.81 -8.59 8.82
CA PRO A 236 12.44 -9.94 9.24
C PRO A 236 12.20 -10.07 10.76
N LEU A 237 12.91 -9.31 11.60
CA LEU A 237 12.65 -9.29 13.05
C LEU A 237 11.24 -8.77 13.37
N SER A 238 10.76 -7.78 12.62
CA SER A 238 9.39 -7.29 12.79
C SER A 238 8.33 -8.29 12.32
N LEU A 239 8.62 -9.11 11.30
CA LEU A 239 7.74 -10.22 10.91
C LEU A 239 7.68 -11.29 12.01
N LEU A 240 8.83 -11.65 12.59
CA LEU A 240 8.87 -12.57 13.74
C LEU A 240 8.07 -12.02 14.91
N LEU A 241 8.15 -10.71 15.19
CA LEU A 241 7.35 -10.07 16.22
C LEU A 241 5.84 -10.21 15.97
N VAL A 242 5.37 -10.11 14.71
CA VAL A 242 3.95 -10.33 14.36
C VAL A 242 3.53 -11.76 14.68
N PHE A 243 4.33 -12.75 14.27
CA PHE A 243 4.01 -14.16 14.50
C PHE A 243 4.06 -14.53 15.98
N THR A 244 5.02 -13.98 16.74
CA THR A 244 5.03 -14.10 18.20
C THR A 244 3.80 -13.44 18.83
N PHE A 245 3.38 -12.28 18.34
CA PHE A 245 2.16 -11.63 18.81
C PHE A 245 0.90 -12.46 18.54
N TYR A 246 0.83 -13.12 17.37
CA TYR A 246 -0.25 -14.07 17.08
C TYR A 246 -0.19 -15.32 17.95
N PHE A 247 1.00 -15.86 18.24
CA PHE A 247 1.13 -16.95 19.20
C PHE A 247 0.53 -16.58 20.57
N LEU A 248 0.78 -15.35 21.05
CA LEU A 248 0.27 -14.88 22.35
C LEU A 248 -1.24 -14.60 22.37
N THR A 249 -1.83 -14.20 21.23
CA THR A 249 -3.25 -13.77 21.16
C THR A 249 -4.19 -14.85 20.61
N GLN A 250 -3.67 -15.73 19.74
CA GLN A 250 -4.41 -16.77 19.03
C GLN A 250 -4.01 -18.19 19.47
N GLY A 251 -2.87 -18.34 20.15
CA GLY A 251 -2.29 -19.65 20.48
C GLY A 251 -1.56 -20.31 19.30
N ASP A 252 -1.37 -19.60 18.19
CA ASP A 252 -0.79 -20.13 16.95
C ASP A 252 0.21 -19.14 16.35
N PHE A 253 1.47 -19.56 16.24
CA PHE A 253 2.55 -18.78 15.62
C PHE A 253 2.32 -18.59 14.11
N TRP A 254 1.69 -19.57 13.46
CA TRP A 254 1.42 -19.58 12.03
C TRP A 254 0.00 -19.12 11.69
N ALA A 255 -0.70 -18.47 12.62
CA ALA A 255 -2.12 -18.09 12.46
C ALA A 255 -2.41 -17.33 11.16
N TYR A 256 -1.48 -16.45 10.72
CA TYR A 256 -1.56 -15.78 9.43
C TYR A 256 -1.80 -16.76 8.28
N PHE A 257 -1.09 -17.89 8.26
CA PHE A 257 -1.21 -18.88 7.20
C PHE A 257 -2.51 -19.69 7.25
N HIS A 258 -3.18 -19.71 8.41
CA HIS A 258 -4.46 -20.38 8.63
C HIS A 258 -5.67 -19.43 8.52
N SER A 259 -5.45 -18.15 8.23
CA SER A 259 -6.53 -17.14 8.12
C SER A 259 -7.49 -17.36 6.96
N GLY A 260 -7.10 -18.12 5.93
CA GLY A 260 -7.89 -18.38 4.72
C GLY A 260 -7.87 -17.24 3.69
N ASP A 261 -7.26 -16.09 4.01
CA ASP A 261 -7.19 -14.89 3.15
C ASP A 261 -5.78 -14.25 3.16
N ASN A 262 -4.77 -15.12 3.14
CA ASN A 262 -3.38 -14.76 3.36
C ASN A 262 -2.54 -14.70 2.09
N ILE A 263 -2.72 -15.66 1.17
CA ILE A 263 -1.85 -15.83 0.01
C ILE A 263 -2.70 -16.14 -1.22
N HIS A 264 -2.81 -15.16 -2.12
CA HIS A 264 -3.48 -15.33 -3.41
C HIS A 264 -2.52 -15.72 -4.54
N LEU A 265 -1.33 -16.23 -4.19
CA LEU A 265 -0.35 -16.70 -5.16
C LEU A 265 -0.73 -18.11 -5.60
N ILE A 266 -1.14 -18.25 -6.86
CA ILE A 266 -1.57 -19.50 -7.48
C ILE A 266 -0.62 -19.82 -8.63
N PHE A 267 -0.17 -21.08 -8.70
CA PHE A 267 0.57 -21.63 -9.83
C PHE A 267 -0.41 -22.36 -10.77
N PRO A 268 -0.28 -22.24 -12.10
CA PRO A 268 0.74 -21.50 -12.87
C PRO A 268 0.55 -19.96 -12.85
N PRO A 269 1.55 -19.16 -13.27
CA PRO A 269 1.35 -17.72 -13.43
C PRO A 269 0.22 -17.44 -14.44
N PHE A 270 -0.37 -16.26 -14.35
CA PHE A 270 -1.53 -15.82 -15.14
C PHE A 270 -2.84 -16.55 -14.84
N SER A 271 -2.89 -17.29 -13.71
CA SER A 271 -4.11 -17.95 -13.23
C SER A 271 -5.30 -17.00 -13.02
N ILE A 272 -5.08 -15.68 -12.95
CA ILE A 272 -6.16 -14.67 -12.94
C ILE A 272 -7.08 -14.73 -14.16
N PHE A 273 -6.63 -15.24 -15.31
CA PHE A 273 -7.48 -15.40 -16.50
C PHE A 273 -8.39 -16.63 -16.45
N ASN A 274 -8.27 -17.46 -15.40
CA ASN A 274 -9.29 -18.44 -15.07
C ASN A 274 -10.45 -17.73 -14.36
N TYR A 275 -11.51 -17.41 -15.12
CA TYR A 275 -12.69 -16.71 -14.58
C TYR A 275 -13.37 -17.45 -13.41
N SER A 276 -13.19 -18.78 -13.32
CA SER A 276 -13.74 -19.64 -12.27
C SER A 276 -12.91 -19.65 -10.99
N ALA A 277 -11.77 -18.97 -10.93
CA ALA A 277 -10.95 -18.91 -9.73
C ALA A 277 -11.66 -18.13 -8.60
N PRO A 278 -11.49 -18.50 -7.31
CA PRO A 278 -12.29 -18.00 -6.18
C PRO A 278 -12.35 -16.48 -5.97
N TRP A 279 -11.45 -15.71 -6.57
CA TRP A 279 -11.34 -14.26 -6.40
C TRP A 279 -11.37 -13.47 -7.72
N VAL A 280 -11.62 -14.15 -8.85
CA VAL A 280 -11.67 -13.53 -10.17
C VAL A 280 -13.12 -13.24 -10.55
N GLY A 281 -13.95 -14.28 -10.65
CA GLY A 281 -15.40 -14.18 -10.80
C GLY A 281 -15.91 -13.43 -12.04
N THR A 282 -15.05 -13.20 -13.04
CA THR A 282 -15.42 -12.44 -14.25
C THR A 282 -14.46 -12.69 -15.41
N PHE A 283 -14.94 -12.50 -16.63
CA PHE A 283 -14.14 -12.54 -17.86
C PHE A 283 -13.71 -11.14 -18.34
N TRP A 284 -14.22 -10.07 -17.72
CA TRP A 284 -13.84 -8.68 -18.00
C TRP A 284 -12.52 -8.34 -17.31
N LEU A 285 -11.41 -8.72 -17.95
CA LEU A 285 -10.05 -8.68 -17.38
C LEU A 285 -9.04 -7.96 -18.28
N GLU A 286 -9.48 -7.16 -19.25
CA GLU A 286 -8.57 -6.47 -20.19
C GLU A 286 -7.59 -5.53 -19.46
N GLU A 287 -8.04 -4.86 -18.40
CA GLU A 287 -7.19 -3.99 -17.59
C GLU A 287 -6.06 -4.72 -16.86
N ILE A 288 -6.19 -6.03 -16.63
CA ILE A 288 -5.11 -6.87 -16.09
C ILE A 288 -3.94 -6.92 -17.06
N ILE A 289 -4.20 -7.00 -18.37
CA ILE A 289 -3.16 -6.99 -19.40
C ILE A 289 -2.39 -5.68 -19.35
N PHE A 290 -3.10 -4.55 -19.20
CA PHE A 290 -2.46 -3.24 -19.07
C PHE A 290 -1.61 -3.12 -17.79
N ILE A 291 -2.08 -3.64 -16.65
CA ILE A 291 -1.30 -3.67 -15.40
C ILE A 291 0.00 -4.45 -15.62
N TYR A 292 -0.07 -5.62 -16.26
CA TYR A 292 1.11 -6.42 -16.56
C TYR A 292 2.06 -5.70 -17.52
N PHE A 293 1.53 -5.12 -18.59
CA PHE A 293 2.31 -4.39 -19.59
C PHE A 293 3.06 -3.20 -18.99
N PHE A 294 2.36 -2.34 -18.23
CA PHE A 294 3.00 -1.19 -17.56
C PHE A 294 3.98 -1.62 -16.47
N GLY A 295 3.70 -2.72 -15.77
CA GLY A 295 4.65 -3.33 -14.83
C GLY A 295 5.95 -3.75 -15.53
N ALA A 296 5.86 -4.53 -16.61
CA ALA A 296 7.01 -4.99 -17.39
C ALA A 296 7.84 -3.83 -17.96
N ILE A 297 7.19 -2.85 -18.60
CA ILE A 297 7.89 -1.67 -19.14
C ILE A 297 8.50 -0.84 -18.01
N GLY A 298 7.81 -0.72 -16.89
CA GLY A 298 8.32 -0.04 -15.70
C GLY A 298 9.61 -0.66 -15.19
N VAL A 299 9.65 -1.99 -15.03
CA VAL A 299 10.87 -2.72 -14.68
C VAL A 299 11.97 -2.41 -15.70
N TYR A 300 11.70 -2.61 -16.99
CA TYR A 300 12.68 -2.35 -18.05
C TYR A 300 13.25 -0.93 -18.00
N ARG A 301 12.39 0.09 -17.88
CA ARG A 301 12.79 1.50 -17.83
C ARG A 301 13.60 1.85 -16.58
N LEU A 302 13.29 1.25 -15.43
CA LEU A 302 14.10 1.44 -14.22
C LEU A 302 15.52 0.90 -14.42
N PHE A 303 15.67 -0.30 -14.99
CA PHE A 303 16.99 -0.84 -15.32
C PHE A 303 17.70 0.01 -16.39
N GLN A 304 16.99 0.49 -17.42
CA GLN A 304 17.54 1.38 -18.44
C GLN A 304 18.07 2.69 -17.84
N LYS A 305 17.35 3.26 -16.86
CA LYS A 305 17.75 4.45 -16.10
C LYS A 305 18.84 4.17 -15.05
N LYS A 306 19.31 2.92 -14.92
CA LYS A 306 20.27 2.46 -13.90
C LYS A 306 19.76 2.64 -12.46
N GLU A 307 18.44 2.65 -12.29
CA GLU A 307 17.75 2.73 -11.01
C GLU A 307 17.62 1.34 -10.38
N PHE A 308 18.76 0.66 -10.17
CA PHE A 308 18.80 -0.76 -9.81
C PHE A 308 18.13 -1.07 -8.47
N GLU A 309 18.22 -0.19 -7.47
CA GLU A 309 17.57 -0.42 -6.17
C GLU A 309 16.06 -0.57 -6.34
N TYR A 310 15.46 0.30 -7.16
CA TYR A 310 14.03 0.28 -7.45
C TYR A 310 13.67 -0.79 -8.47
N GLY A 311 14.49 -0.98 -9.51
CA GLY A 311 14.28 -1.98 -10.55
C GLY A 311 14.21 -3.39 -10.00
N ILE A 312 15.06 -3.76 -9.03
CA ILE A 312 15.03 -5.07 -8.39
C ILE A 312 13.76 -5.25 -7.57
N PHE A 313 13.41 -4.27 -6.74
CA PHE A 313 12.19 -4.34 -5.92
C PHE A 313 10.94 -4.45 -6.80
N VAL A 314 10.80 -3.56 -7.79
CA VAL A 314 9.68 -3.59 -8.73
C VAL A 314 9.67 -4.89 -9.53
N GLY A 315 10.84 -5.40 -9.93
CA GLY A 315 10.95 -6.67 -10.66
C GLY A 315 10.48 -7.87 -9.85
N ILE A 316 10.94 -8.01 -8.60
CA ILE A 316 10.49 -9.09 -7.70
C ILE A 316 8.98 -9.00 -7.47
N PHE A 317 8.48 -7.81 -7.14
CA PHE A 317 7.07 -7.61 -6.85
C PHE A 317 6.20 -7.85 -8.11
N TYR A 318 6.66 -7.39 -9.28
CA TYR A 318 6.02 -7.63 -10.56
C TYR A 318 5.93 -9.12 -10.88
N ILE A 319 7.02 -9.88 -10.73
CA ILE A 319 7.03 -11.33 -10.94
C ILE A 319 6.00 -12.01 -10.04
N LEU A 320 5.96 -11.66 -8.75
CA LEU A 320 4.97 -12.21 -7.81
C LEU A 320 3.54 -11.85 -8.21
N SER A 321 3.31 -10.64 -8.73
CA SER A 321 1.98 -10.21 -9.20
C SER A 321 1.45 -11.05 -10.37
N LEU A 322 2.33 -11.72 -11.13
CA LEU A 322 1.91 -12.64 -12.19
C LEU A 322 1.23 -13.90 -11.63
N PHE A 323 1.49 -14.26 -10.36
CA PHE A 323 0.89 -15.40 -9.70
C PHE A 323 -0.38 -15.02 -8.90
N ILE A 324 -0.72 -13.73 -8.81
CA ILE A 324 -1.91 -13.30 -8.07
C ILE A 324 -3.16 -13.59 -8.89
N ALA A 325 -4.03 -14.45 -8.39
CA ALA A 325 -5.32 -14.77 -8.98
C ALA A 325 -6.46 -14.04 -8.26
N HIS A 326 -6.44 -12.70 -8.30
CA HIS A 326 -7.42 -11.84 -7.61
C HIS A 326 -7.83 -10.66 -8.50
N ARG A 327 -9.14 -10.39 -8.61
CA ARG A 327 -9.71 -9.37 -9.52
C ARG A 327 -9.17 -7.96 -9.29
N ASP A 328 -8.92 -7.60 -8.04
CA ASP A 328 -8.37 -6.29 -7.63
C ASP A 328 -6.84 -6.20 -7.75
N LEU A 329 -6.25 -6.72 -8.84
CA LEU A 329 -4.79 -6.77 -9.03
C LEU A 329 -4.13 -5.39 -8.91
N MET A 330 -4.79 -4.32 -9.37
CA MET A 330 -4.27 -2.95 -9.28
C MET A 330 -3.98 -2.56 -7.82
N ARG A 331 -4.81 -3.00 -6.85
CA ARG A 331 -4.55 -2.78 -5.43
C ARG A 331 -3.29 -3.50 -4.97
N TYR A 332 -3.11 -4.77 -5.35
CA TYR A 332 -1.91 -5.53 -5.02
C TYR A 332 -0.65 -4.89 -5.62
N SER A 333 -0.74 -4.26 -6.81
CA SER A 333 0.37 -3.58 -7.47
C SER A 333 0.64 -2.15 -6.97
N LEU A 334 -0.15 -1.58 -6.05
CA LEU A 334 0.08 -0.24 -5.51
C LEU A 334 1.50 0.00 -4.95
N PRO A 335 2.17 -0.97 -4.28
CA PRO A 335 3.51 -0.78 -3.75
C PRO A 335 4.57 -0.45 -4.81
N ILE A 336 4.36 -0.86 -6.07
CA ILE A 336 5.29 -0.56 -7.17
C ILE A 336 4.96 0.75 -7.91
N VAL A 337 3.73 1.26 -7.79
CA VAL A 337 3.27 2.47 -8.49
C VAL A 337 4.20 3.67 -8.30
N PRO A 338 4.68 4.03 -7.10
CA PRO A 338 5.61 5.15 -6.91
C PRO A 338 6.86 5.08 -7.79
N PHE A 339 7.36 3.86 -8.03
CA PHE A 339 8.56 3.64 -8.82
C PHE A 339 8.25 3.54 -10.32
N LEU A 340 7.02 3.19 -10.71
CA LEU A 340 6.56 3.38 -12.09
C LEU A 340 6.53 4.88 -12.44
N PHE A 341 6.15 5.76 -11.51
CA PHE A 341 6.27 7.21 -11.72
C PHE A 341 7.72 7.65 -11.96
N VAL A 342 8.69 7.08 -11.25
CA VAL A 342 10.12 7.30 -11.51
C VAL A 342 10.50 6.79 -12.91
N ALA A 343 10.06 5.59 -13.27
CA ALA A 343 10.33 4.97 -14.57
C ALA A 343 9.83 5.85 -15.74
N PHE A 344 8.66 6.46 -15.59
CA PHE A 344 7.99 7.27 -16.62
C PHE A 344 8.05 8.78 -16.38
N SER A 345 8.87 9.27 -15.46
CA SER A 345 8.90 10.69 -15.06
C SER A 345 9.01 11.66 -16.24
N ASP A 346 9.86 11.34 -17.22
CA ASP A 346 10.10 12.09 -18.46
C ASP A 346 8.89 12.13 -19.42
N VAL A 347 7.98 11.17 -19.31
CA VAL A 347 6.72 11.13 -20.07
C VAL A 347 5.62 11.88 -19.33
N LEU A 348 5.51 11.66 -18.02
CA LEU A 348 4.43 12.19 -17.19
C LEU A 348 4.48 13.73 -17.07
N VAL A 349 5.67 14.34 -17.19
CA VAL A 349 5.82 15.81 -17.11
C VAL A 349 5.46 16.55 -18.40
N LYS A 350 5.29 15.83 -19.51
CA LYS A 350 5.00 16.41 -20.82
C LYS A 350 3.62 17.07 -20.85
N LYS A 351 3.46 18.09 -21.71
CA LYS A 351 2.22 18.87 -21.81
C LYS A 351 1.05 17.99 -22.26
N GLU A 352 1.31 17.08 -23.21
CA GLU A 352 0.33 16.15 -23.77
C GLU A 352 -0.24 15.25 -22.67
N PHE A 353 0.63 14.73 -21.79
CA PHE A 353 0.20 13.94 -20.64
C PHE A 353 -0.65 14.77 -19.67
N LYS A 354 -0.22 16.00 -19.35
CA LYS A 354 -0.96 16.91 -18.46
C LYS A 354 -2.38 17.21 -18.97
N VAL A 355 -2.52 17.42 -20.29
CA VAL A 355 -3.83 17.64 -20.94
C VAL A 355 -4.68 16.38 -20.89
N ALA A 356 -4.12 15.22 -21.27
CA ALA A 356 -4.85 13.95 -21.21
C ALA A 356 -5.31 13.63 -19.77
N PHE A 357 -4.44 13.91 -18.80
CA PHE A 357 -4.75 13.72 -17.40
C PHE A 357 -5.86 14.65 -16.88
N ALA A 358 -5.89 15.91 -17.33
CA ALA A 358 -6.97 16.84 -16.99
C ALA A 358 -8.34 16.35 -17.48
N VAL A 359 -8.39 15.54 -18.54
CA VAL A 359 -9.62 14.87 -18.99
C VAL A 359 -9.91 13.63 -18.14
N ILE A 360 -8.90 12.78 -17.90
CA ILE A 360 -9.06 11.49 -17.20
C ILE A 360 -9.32 11.64 -15.69
N ILE A 361 -9.04 12.80 -15.08
CA ILE A 361 -9.36 13.04 -13.68
C ILE A 361 -10.87 12.90 -13.38
N ILE A 362 -11.73 13.22 -14.35
CA ILE A 362 -13.19 13.08 -14.22
C ILE A 362 -13.59 11.60 -14.09
N PRO A 363 -13.26 10.69 -15.03
CA PRO A 363 -13.59 9.28 -14.88
C PRO A 363 -12.87 8.62 -13.69
N ILE A 364 -11.69 9.08 -13.27
CA ILE A 364 -11.07 8.63 -12.00
C ILE A 364 -11.99 8.92 -10.82
N TYR A 365 -12.50 10.15 -10.73
CA TYR A 365 -13.40 10.57 -9.67
C TYR A 365 -14.71 9.76 -9.69
N LEU A 366 -15.33 9.61 -10.86
CA LEU A 366 -16.57 8.84 -11.01
C LEU A 366 -16.37 7.35 -10.68
N PHE A 367 -15.26 6.75 -11.10
CA PHE A 367 -14.88 5.39 -10.72
C PHE A 367 -14.76 5.26 -9.20
N SER A 368 -14.08 6.22 -8.54
CA SER A 368 -13.94 6.20 -7.08
C SER A 368 -15.29 6.25 -6.39
N LEU A 369 -16.22 7.10 -6.82
CA LEU A 369 -17.57 7.18 -6.24
C LEU A 369 -18.34 5.87 -6.41
N ALA A 370 -18.32 5.29 -7.60
CA ALA A 370 -18.98 4.01 -7.88
C ALA A 370 -18.40 2.90 -6.99
N PHE A 371 -17.06 2.80 -6.93
CA PHE A 371 -16.38 1.82 -6.11
C PHE A 371 -16.74 1.96 -4.62
N LEU A 372 -16.68 3.18 -4.08
CA LEU A 372 -16.96 3.44 -2.67
C LEU A 372 -18.41 3.13 -2.28
N SER A 373 -19.35 3.40 -3.19
CA SER A 373 -20.78 3.11 -3.01
C SER A 373 -21.08 1.61 -2.98
N GLN A 374 -20.33 0.81 -3.76
CA GLN A 374 -20.60 -0.62 -3.93
C GLN A 374 -19.77 -1.52 -3.03
N ASN A 375 -18.51 -1.17 -2.73
CA ASN A 375 -17.57 -2.00 -1.98
C ASN A 375 -17.76 -1.89 -0.45
N VAL A 376 -18.99 -2.06 0.03
CA VAL A 376 -19.37 -1.81 1.43
C VAL A 376 -19.70 -3.13 2.13
N MET A 377 -19.03 -3.40 3.24
CA MET A 377 -19.33 -4.50 4.14
C MET A 377 -20.65 -4.23 4.89
N PRO A 378 -21.59 -5.19 4.96
CA PRO A 378 -22.83 -5.00 5.70
C PRO A 378 -22.54 -4.94 7.21
N ILE A 379 -23.02 -3.88 7.87
CA ILE A 379 -22.91 -3.69 9.32
C ILE A 379 -24.31 -3.46 9.88
N SER A 380 -24.80 -4.43 10.64
CA SER A 380 -26.12 -4.39 11.28
C SER A 380 -26.11 -3.57 12.57
N ASN A 381 -24.99 -3.58 13.30
CA ASN A 381 -24.85 -2.89 14.58
C ASN A 381 -23.48 -2.19 14.69
N TRP A 382 -23.51 -0.86 14.81
CA TRP A 382 -22.31 -0.04 15.01
C TRP A 382 -21.85 0.03 16.47
N GLY A 383 -22.70 -0.36 17.44
CA GLY A 383 -22.42 -0.26 18.87
C GLY A 383 -21.06 -0.84 19.28
N PRO A 384 -20.67 -2.05 18.83
CA PRO A 384 -19.36 -2.61 19.14
C PRO A 384 -18.17 -1.79 18.62
N PHE A 385 -18.34 -0.93 17.62
CA PHE A 385 -17.28 -0.09 17.02
C PHE A 385 -17.16 1.29 17.66
N LEU A 386 -18.24 1.81 18.26
CA LEU A 386 -18.24 3.09 18.98
C LEU A 386 -17.54 2.95 20.32
#